data_AF-A0A4Y2NW34-F1
#
_entry.id   AF-A0A4Y2NW34-F1
#
_cell.length_a   1.000
_cell.length_b   1.000
_cell.length_c   1.000
_cell.angle_alpha   90.00
_cell.angle_beta   90.00
_cell.angle_gamma   90.00
#
_symmetry.space_group_name_H-M   'P 1'
#
loop_
_entity.id
_entity.type
_entity.pdbx_description
1 polymer ?
#
loop_
_entity_poly.entity_id
_entity_poly.type
_entity_poly.pdbx_seq_one_letter_code
_entity_poly.pdbx_strand_id
1 'polypeptide(L)'
;WLLDSRHTYPFGDSESFIENCKDIDECATENPCQDNMECHNSLGSYTCSCKPGYRTTDTSKPETGGCVETCNPNPCVHGDCMKIGDHYFECKCSSGYNGLLCDLQDENFKRARTNTIIVGAVLGGGLLVVIILSIASISRLKKKKEMLENSDRMLYGAEMTERRGGEAGAANNAYQRD
;
A
#
# COMPACT_ATOMS: atom_id res chain seq x y z
N TRP A 1 -11.60 21.93 -38.47
CA TRP A 1 -12.14 23.21 -38.95
C TRP A 1 -13.42 23.43 -38.16
N LEU A 2 -13.30 24.12 -37.03
CA LEU A 2 -13.63 25.54 -36.93
C LEU A 2 -15.12 25.78 -37.21
N LEU A 3 -15.80 26.21 -36.15
CA LEU A 3 -17.13 26.80 -36.11
C LEU A 3 -17.45 27.57 -37.40
N ASP A 4 -18.41 27.09 -38.19
CA ASP A 4 -19.17 27.95 -39.09
C ASP A 4 -20.53 28.20 -38.47
N SER A 5 -20.72 29.43 -38.01
CA SER A 5 -21.96 30.00 -37.46
C SER A 5 -23.02 30.21 -38.54
N ARG A 6 -23.23 29.24 -39.45
CA ARG A 6 -24.18 29.36 -40.56
C ARG A 6 -24.92 28.05 -40.82
N HIS A 7 -25.89 27.74 -39.97
CA HIS A 7 -27.08 27.03 -40.43
C HIS A 7 -28.05 28.05 -41.04
N THR A 8 -27.71 28.55 -42.23
CA THR A 8 -28.73 29.02 -43.16
C THR A 8 -29.37 27.78 -43.77
N TYR A 9 -30.48 27.35 -43.19
CA TYR A 9 -31.41 26.47 -43.90
C TYR A 9 -31.94 27.24 -45.12
N PRO A 10 -32.06 26.63 -46.31
CA PRO A 10 -32.39 27.35 -47.55
C PRO A 10 -33.88 27.71 -47.67
N PHE A 11 -34.61 27.75 -46.56
CA PHE A 11 -36.00 28.17 -46.46
C PHE A 11 -36.15 29.03 -45.21
N GLY A 12 -36.79 30.18 -45.35
CA GLY A 12 -36.80 31.29 -44.41
C GLY A 12 -37.21 30.96 -42.96
N ASP A 13 -36.82 31.89 -42.10
CA ASP A 13 -37.41 32.20 -40.79
C ASP A 13 -37.61 30.99 -39.88
N SER A 14 -36.57 30.66 -39.09
CA SER A 14 -36.59 29.60 -38.08
C SER A 14 -37.48 29.91 -36.85
N GLU A 15 -38.54 30.70 -37.03
CA GLU A 15 -39.61 30.89 -36.03
C GLU A 15 -41.02 30.57 -36.60
N SER A 16 -41.15 29.94 -37.78
CA SER A 16 -42.47 29.74 -38.40
C SER A 16 -42.73 28.32 -38.96
N PHE A 17 -42.01 27.30 -38.48
CA PHE A 17 -42.46 25.89 -38.64
C PHE A 17 -43.07 25.28 -37.37
N ILE A 18 -43.29 26.09 -36.33
CA ILE A 18 -43.97 25.73 -35.07
C ILE A 18 -45.31 26.49 -34.93
N GLU A 19 -45.86 27.10 -35.98
CA GLU A 19 -47.15 27.81 -35.82
C GLU A 19 -48.39 26.88 -35.76
N ASN A 20 -48.25 25.58 -36.02
CA ASN A 20 -49.35 24.62 -35.86
C ASN A 20 -49.04 23.42 -34.95
N CYS A 21 -47.82 23.32 -34.43
CA CYS A 21 -47.47 22.28 -33.46
C CYS A 21 -47.05 22.97 -32.16
N LYS A 22 -47.99 23.08 -31.21
CA LYS A 22 -47.66 23.58 -29.88
C LYS A 22 -46.87 22.49 -29.15
N ASP A 23 -45.67 22.81 -28.70
CA ASP A 23 -44.88 21.95 -27.82
C ASP A 23 -45.69 21.57 -26.57
N ILE A 24 -45.64 20.29 -26.22
CA ILE A 24 -46.28 19.78 -25.01
C ILE A 24 -45.19 19.73 -23.95
N ASP A 25 -45.34 20.50 -22.88
CA ASP A 25 -44.44 20.40 -21.73
C ASP A 25 -44.75 19.12 -20.95
N GLU A 26 -43.98 18.06 -21.21
CA GLU A 26 -44.17 16.79 -20.52
C GLU A 26 -43.88 16.91 -19.02
N CYS A 27 -42.95 17.79 -18.63
CA CYS A 27 -42.57 18.01 -17.23
C CYS A 27 -43.67 18.71 -16.41
N ALA A 28 -44.47 19.59 -17.04
CA ALA A 28 -45.56 20.31 -16.39
C ALA A 28 -46.85 19.46 -16.26
N THR A 29 -46.97 18.39 -17.05
CA THR A 29 -48.19 17.56 -17.09
C THR A 29 -48.10 16.39 -16.11
N GLU A 30 -47.11 15.52 -16.29
CA GLU A 30 -46.83 14.38 -15.42
C GLU A 30 -45.33 14.10 -15.54
N ASN A 31 -44.59 14.17 -14.43
CA ASN A 31 -43.13 14.02 -14.48
C ASN A 31 -42.77 12.63 -15.04
N PRO A 32 -42.21 12.57 -16.27
CA PRO A 32 -41.90 11.31 -16.92
C PRO A 32 -40.61 10.65 -16.39
N CYS A 33 -39.86 11.36 -15.54
CA CYS A 33 -38.59 10.89 -15.01
C CYS A 33 -38.76 9.99 -13.78
N GLN A 34 -37.78 9.11 -13.55
CA GLN A 34 -37.77 8.23 -12.38
C GLN A 34 -37.52 8.99 -11.07
N ASP A 35 -37.60 8.28 -9.94
CA ASP A 35 -37.30 8.83 -8.62
C ASP A 35 -35.90 9.46 -8.55
N ASN A 36 -35.82 10.57 -7.81
CA ASN A 36 -34.60 11.38 -7.66
C ASN A 36 -34.05 11.96 -8.97
N MET A 37 -34.90 12.12 -9.98
CA MET A 37 -34.59 12.85 -11.21
C MET A 37 -35.34 14.17 -11.31
N GLU A 38 -34.77 15.09 -12.08
CA GLU A 38 -35.32 16.36 -12.49
C GLU A 38 -35.62 16.32 -13.98
N CYS A 39 -36.83 16.75 -14.36
CA CYS A 39 -37.30 16.79 -15.74
C CYS A 39 -37.00 18.15 -16.35
N HIS A 40 -36.46 18.14 -17.56
CA HIS A 40 -36.17 19.33 -18.35
C HIS A 40 -36.87 19.22 -19.70
N ASN A 41 -37.85 20.10 -19.93
CA ASN A 41 -38.61 20.15 -21.18
C ASN A 41 -37.73 20.65 -22.34
N SER A 42 -37.94 20.11 -23.53
CA SER A 42 -37.26 20.53 -24.76
C SER A 42 -38.24 20.50 -25.93
N LEU A 43 -37.95 21.21 -27.03
CA LEU A 43 -38.89 21.23 -28.15
C LEU A 43 -39.05 19.83 -28.77
N GLY A 44 -40.26 19.27 -28.64
CA GLY A 44 -40.63 17.94 -29.15
C GLY A 44 -40.13 16.75 -28.32
N SER A 45 -39.62 16.96 -27.10
CA SER A 45 -39.15 15.89 -26.19
C SER A 45 -38.87 16.43 -24.78
N TYR A 46 -38.48 15.57 -23.85
CA TYR A 46 -37.90 15.96 -22.56
C TYR A 46 -36.57 15.24 -22.31
N THR A 47 -35.84 15.68 -21.28
CA THR A 47 -34.65 15.01 -20.74
C THR A 47 -34.75 14.88 -19.23
N CYS A 48 -34.15 13.82 -18.69
CA CYS A 48 -34.12 13.55 -17.25
C CYS A 48 -32.67 13.57 -16.76
N SER A 49 -32.40 14.28 -15.67
CA SER A 49 -31.11 14.27 -14.98
C SER A 49 -31.28 13.94 -13.51
N CYS A 50 -30.27 13.37 -12.85
CA CYS A 50 -30.35 13.14 -11.41
C CYS A 50 -30.41 14.48 -10.65
N LYS A 51 -31.21 14.54 -9.59
CA LYS A 51 -31.30 15.70 -8.69
C LYS A 51 -29.94 15.98 -8.01
N PRO A 52 -29.73 17.21 -7.50
CA PRO A 52 -28.60 17.52 -6.62
C PRO A 52 -28.44 16.48 -5.50
N GLY A 53 -27.22 16.01 -5.31
CA GLY A 53 -26.84 14.96 -4.36
C GLY A 53 -26.93 13.53 -4.90
N TYR A 54 -27.29 13.37 -6.17
CA TYR A 54 -27.40 12.07 -6.84
C TYR A 54 -26.56 12.00 -8.12
N ARG A 55 -26.13 10.78 -8.44
CA ARG A 55 -25.40 10.42 -9.66
C ARG A 55 -26.11 9.30 -10.40
N THR A 56 -25.92 9.24 -11.72
CA THR A 56 -26.37 8.11 -12.54
C THR A 56 -25.57 6.85 -12.19
N THR A 57 -26.24 5.70 -12.11
CA THR A 57 -25.59 4.38 -11.98
C THR A 57 -25.04 3.87 -13.30
N ASP A 58 -25.62 4.28 -14.42
CA ASP A 58 -25.30 3.82 -15.76
C ASP A 58 -25.13 5.03 -16.70
N THR A 59 -23.88 5.38 -16.97
CA THR A 59 -23.54 6.50 -17.86
C THR A 59 -23.92 6.24 -19.32
N SER A 60 -24.20 4.99 -19.70
CA SER A 60 -24.67 4.64 -21.04
C SER A 60 -26.18 4.89 -21.24
N LYS A 61 -26.93 5.03 -20.14
CA LYS A 61 -28.38 5.28 -20.14
C LYS A 61 -28.76 6.28 -19.05
N PRO A 62 -28.38 7.57 -19.15
CA PRO A 62 -28.61 8.55 -18.10
C PRO A 62 -30.09 8.85 -17.82
N GLU A 63 -30.97 8.63 -18.78
CA GLU A 63 -32.41 8.92 -18.67
C GLU A 63 -33.23 7.78 -18.06
N THR A 64 -32.71 6.54 -18.08
CA THR A 64 -33.41 5.33 -17.59
C THR A 64 -32.60 4.54 -16.57
N GLY A 65 -31.31 4.82 -16.45
CA GLY A 65 -30.43 4.32 -15.40
C GLY A 65 -30.71 5.10 -14.13
N GLY A 66 -31.17 4.41 -13.09
CA GLY A 66 -31.59 5.03 -11.84
C GLY A 66 -30.53 5.93 -11.20
N CYS A 67 -31.00 6.82 -10.33
CA CYS A 67 -30.16 7.75 -9.60
C CYS A 67 -29.87 7.22 -8.19
N VAL A 68 -28.58 7.19 -7.82
CA VAL A 68 -28.13 6.86 -6.46
C VAL A 68 -27.45 8.06 -5.84
N GLU A 69 -27.47 8.15 -4.52
CA GLU A 69 -26.75 9.21 -3.82
C GLU A 69 -25.27 9.21 -4.21
N THR A 70 -24.67 10.40 -4.32
CA THR A 70 -23.33 10.54 -4.87
C THR A 70 -22.27 9.74 -4.11
N CYS A 71 -22.38 9.67 -2.78
CA CYS A 71 -21.47 8.95 -1.90
C CYS A 71 -22.09 7.71 -1.21
N ASN A 72 -23.30 7.29 -1.60
CA ASN A 72 -23.96 6.15 -0.97
C ASN A 72 -24.66 5.25 -2.02
N PRO A 73 -24.16 4.01 -2.26
CA PRO A 73 -22.98 3.42 -1.63
C PRO A 73 -21.68 4.15 -2.02
N ASN A 74 -20.66 4.07 -1.16
CA ASN A 74 -19.38 4.74 -1.40
C ASN A 74 -18.78 4.27 -2.75
N PRO A 75 -18.62 5.16 -3.74
CA PRO A 75 -18.05 4.80 -5.04
C PRO A 75 -16.53 4.59 -5.01
N CYS A 76 -15.85 5.07 -3.98
CA CYS A 76 -14.39 4.98 -3.84
C CYS A 76 -14.00 3.63 -3.24
N VAL A 77 -13.19 2.84 -3.95
CA VAL A 77 -12.82 1.47 -3.53
C VAL A 77 -11.91 1.50 -2.29
N HIS A 78 -10.87 2.33 -2.33
CA HIS A 78 -9.90 2.48 -1.24
C HIS A 78 -9.77 3.94 -0.82
N GLY A 79 -10.89 4.59 -0.55
CA GLY A 79 -10.90 6.00 -0.19
C GLY A 79 -12.22 6.46 0.41
N ASP A 80 -12.18 7.69 0.90
CA ASP A 80 -13.35 8.37 1.42
C ASP A 80 -13.98 9.20 0.31
N CYS A 81 -15.30 9.10 0.16
CA CYS A 81 -16.04 9.93 -0.78
C CYS A 81 -16.35 11.30 -0.16
N MET A 82 -16.05 12.36 -0.91
CA MET A 82 -16.35 13.74 -0.56
C MET A 82 -17.29 14.33 -1.61
N LYS A 83 -18.45 14.83 -1.19
CA LYS A 83 -19.39 15.53 -2.09
C LYS A 83 -18.77 16.87 -2.52
N ILE A 84 -18.78 17.16 -3.81
CA ILE A 84 -18.28 18.40 -4.41
C ILE A 84 -19.42 19.03 -5.21
N GLY A 85 -19.94 20.16 -4.72
CA GLY A 85 -21.13 20.78 -5.32
C GLY A 85 -22.33 19.83 -5.31
N ASP A 86 -23.20 19.98 -6.31
CA ASP A 86 -24.49 19.29 -6.32
C ASP A 86 -24.41 17.89 -6.94
N HIS A 87 -23.76 17.71 -8.09
CA HIS A 87 -23.76 16.41 -8.80
C HIS A 87 -22.41 15.70 -8.79
N TYR A 88 -21.37 16.29 -8.17
CA TYR A 88 -20.02 15.76 -8.23
C TYR A 88 -19.58 15.18 -6.89
N PHE A 89 -18.64 14.25 -6.97
CA PHE A 89 -17.88 13.77 -5.83
C PHE A 89 -16.42 13.64 -6.22
N GLU A 90 -15.58 13.65 -5.21
CA GLU A 90 -14.18 13.35 -5.33
C GLU A 90 -13.80 12.29 -4.31
N CYS A 91 -12.92 11.38 -4.70
CA CYS A 91 -12.40 10.36 -3.82
C CYS A 91 -11.08 10.81 -3.19
N LYS A 92 -11.05 10.88 -1.86
CA LYS A 92 -9.81 11.02 -1.12
C LYS A 92 -9.19 9.64 -0.94
N CYS A 93 -8.21 9.31 -1.78
CA CYS A 93 -7.59 7.99 -1.74
C CYS A 93 -6.74 7.75 -0.50
N SER A 94 -6.84 6.53 0.03
CA SER A 94 -5.98 6.01 1.07
C SER A 94 -4.54 5.87 0.57
N SER A 95 -3.57 5.87 1.48
CA SER A 95 -2.15 5.77 1.12
C SER A 95 -1.87 4.52 0.28
N GLY A 96 -1.21 4.73 -0.88
CA GLY A 96 -0.87 3.68 -1.81
C GLY A 96 -1.91 3.40 -2.89
N TYR A 97 -2.99 4.18 -2.95
CA TYR A 97 -4.00 4.12 -4.00
C TYR A 97 -4.14 5.47 -4.71
N ASN A 98 -4.50 5.44 -5.99
CA ASN A 98 -4.75 6.59 -6.83
C ASN A 98 -5.84 6.30 -7.87
N GLY A 99 -6.09 7.25 -8.77
CA GLY A 99 -7.17 7.18 -9.75
C GLY A 99 -8.46 7.84 -9.25
N LEU A 100 -9.44 7.96 -10.15
CA LEU A 100 -10.71 8.64 -9.86
C LEU A 100 -11.52 7.94 -8.78
N LEU A 101 -11.44 6.61 -8.71
CA LEU A 101 -12.20 5.77 -7.76
C LEU A 101 -11.29 5.07 -6.74
N CYS A 102 -10.01 5.46 -6.65
CA CYS A 102 -9.02 4.81 -5.78
C CYS A 102 -8.88 3.29 -5.99
N ASP A 103 -9.06 2.86 -7.24
CA ASP A 103 -8.96 1.46 -7.69
C ASP A 103 -7.56 1.10 -8.19
N LEU A 104 -6.74 2.11 -8.51
CA LEU A 104 -5.38 1.93 -8.97
C LEU A 104 -4.42 1.92 -7.78
N GLN A 105 -3.47 0.97 -7.78
CA GLN A 105 -2.42 0.88 -6.76
C GLN A 105 -1.18 1.65 -7.20
N ASP A 106 -0.60 2.44 -6.29
CA ASP A 106 0.66 3.14 -6.53
C ASP A 106 1.85 2.16 -6.42
N GLU A 107 2.44 1.81 -7.55
CA GLU A 107 3.61 0.93 -7.62
C GLU A 107 4.82 1.47 -6.84
N ASN A 108 4.92 2.80 -6.65
CA ASN A 108 5.95 3.39 -5.80
C ASN A 108 5.74 3.02 -4.33
N PHE A 109 4.48 2.95 -3.90
CA PHE A 109 4.14 2.54 -2.54
C PHE A 109 4.38 1.04 -2.33
N LYS A 110 4.11 0.21 -3.33
CA LYS A 110 4.46 -1.22 -3.33
C LYS A 110 5.97 -1.44 -3.22
N ARG A 111 6.75 -0.65 -3.97
CA ARG A 111 8.22 -0.66 -3.92
C ARG A 111 8.74 -0.13 -2.58
N ALA A 112 8.15 0.92 -2.02
CA ALA A 112 8.52 1.45 -0.71
C ALA A 112 8.32 0.42 0.41
N ARG A 113 7.14 -0.22 0.49
CA ARG A 113 6.88 -1.30 1.46
C ARG A 113 7.87 -2.46 1.31
N THR A 114 8.12 -2.88 0.07
CA THR A 114 9.04 -3.99 -0.21
C THR A 114 10.47 -3.63 0.18
N ASN A 115 10.92 -2.42 -0.15
CA ASN A 115 12.25 -1.94 0.23
C ASN A 115 12.43 -1.85 1.75
N THR A 116 11.44 -1.35 2.50
CA THR A 116 11.51 -1.29 3.97
C THR A 116 11.62 -2.67 4.60
N ILE A 117 10.86 -3.66 4.09
CA ILE A 117 10.93 -5.05 4.56
C ILE A 117 12.31 -5.66 4.25
N ILE A 118 12.81 -5.49 3.02
CA ILE A 118 14.11 -6.02 2.59
C ILE A 118 15.24 -5.39 3.41
N VAL A 119 15.27 -4.07 3.55
CA VAL A 119 16.31 -3.35 4.31
C VAL A 119 16.30 -3.79 5.77
N GLY A 120 15.12 -3.94 6.38
CA GLY A 120 14.99 -4.49 7.73
C GLY A 120 15.57 -5.90 7.86
N ALA A 121 15.27 -6.80 6.91
CA ALA A 121 15.77 -8.17 6.91
C ALA A 121 17.30 -8.25 6.72
N VAL A 122 17.87 -7.43 5.84
CA VAL A 122 19.32 -7.41 5.56
C VAL A 122 20.12 -6.86 6.75
N LEU A 123 19.66 -5.76 7.35
CA LEU A 123 20.32 -5.17 8.52
C LEU A 123 20.23 -6.11 9.74
N GLY A 124 19.06 -6.71 9.98
CA GLY A 124 18.86 -7.68 11.06
C GLY A 124 19.70 -8.95 10.86
N GLY A 125 19.70 -9.51 9.65
CA GLY A 125 20.50 -10.69 9.31
C GLY A 125 22.01 -10.44 9.41
N GLY A 126 22.49 -9.29 8.90
CA GLY A 126 23.89 -8.91 8.99
C GLY A 126 24.37 -8.77 10.44
N LEU A 127 23.56 -8.13 11.29
CA LEU A 127 23.86 -8.01 12.72
C LEU A 127 23.95 -9.37 13.41
N LEU A 128 23.04 -10.31 13.10
CA LEU A 128 23.07 -11.67 13.63
C LEU A 128 24.36 -12.41 13.22
N VAL A 129 24.80 -12.29 11.97
CA VAL A 129 26.05 -12.92 11.52
C VAL A 129 27.25 -12.34 12.26
N VAL A 130 27.32 -11.01 12.42
CA VAL A 130 28.40 -10.36 13.18
C VAL A 130 28.41 -10.86 14.63
N ILE A 131 27.24 -10.92 15.28
CA ILE A 131 27.11 -11.45 16.64
C ILE A 131 27.61 -12.90 16.71
N ILE A 132 27.21 -13.76 15.77
CA ILE A 132 27.65 -15.16 15.71
C ILE A 132 29.17 -15.25 15.54
N LEU A 133 29.77 -14.45 14.65
CA LEU A 133 31.22 -14.42 14.43
C LEU A 133 31.98 -13.90 15.65
N SER A 134 31.46 -12.89 16.34
CA SER A 134 32.01 -12.39 17.60
C SER A 134 31.96 -13.47 18.68
N ILE A 135 30.82 -14.16 18.86
CA ILE A 135 30.68 -15.26 19.82
C ILE A 135 31.64 -16.41 19.49
N ALA A 136 31.77 -16.78 18.22
CA ALA A 136 32.69 -17.82 17.77
C ALA A 136 34.16 -17.43 18.06
N SER A 137 34.52 -16.17 17.83
CA SER A 137 35.87 -15.65 18.11
C SER A 137 36.18 -15.65 19.61
N ILE A 138 35.23 -15.20 20.44
CA ILE A 138 35.35 -15.23 21.90
C ILE A 138 35.47 -16.68 22.38
N SER A 139 34.68 -17.61 21.83
CA SER A 139 34.74 -19.03 22.16
C SER A 139 36.11 -19.65 21.81
N ARG A 140 36.69 -19.28 20.65
CA ARG A 140 38.04 -19.69 20.24
C ARG A 140 39.11 -19.15 21.20
N LEU A 141 38.99 -17.89 21.62
CA LEU A 141 39.91 -17.25 22.57
C LEU A 141 39.83 -17.90 23.96
N LYS A 142 38.62 -18.18 24.46
CA LYS A 142 38.41 -18.91 25.72
C LYS A 142 39.06 -20.30 25.68
N LYS A 143 38.80 -21.08 24.62
CA LYS A 143 39.40 -22.41 24.45
C LYS A 143 40.93 -22.35 24.38
N LYS A 144 41.50 -21.34 23.71
CA LYS A 144 42.96 -21.14 23.65
C LYS A 144 43.55 -20.82 25.03
N LYS A 145 42.86 -19.98 25.82
CA LYS A 145 43.27 -19.67 27.19
C LYS A 145 43.25 -20.91 28.09
N GLU A 146 42.17 -21.70 28.04
CA GLU A 146 42.06 -22.97 28.78
C GLU A 146 43.20 -23.94 28.41
N MET A 147 43.56 -24.04 27.13
CA MET A 147 44.68 -24.89 26.69
C MET A 147 46.03 -24.42 27.27
N LEU A 148 46.30 -23.11 27.28
CA LEU A 148 47.52 -22.55 27.86
C LEU A 148 47.58 -22.79 29.38
N GLU A 149 46.47 -22.53 30.08
CA GLU A 149 46.37 -22.72 31.53
C GLU A 149 46.53 -24.20 31.93
N ASN A 150 46.03 -25.14 31.11
CA ASN A 150 46.22 -26.57 31.34
C ASN A 150 47.65 -27.03 31.02
N SER A 151 48.32 -26.39 30.05
CA SER A 151 49.73 -26.64 29.72
C SER A 151 50.64 -26.20 30.88
N ASP A 152 50.42 -25.02 31.44
CA ASP A 152 51.17 -24.53 32.60
C ASP A 152 50.97 -25.44 33.82
N ARG A 153 49.75 -25.96 34.01
CA ARG A 153 49.42 -26.91 35.08
C ARG A 153 50.12 -28.27 34.91
N MET A 154 50.29 -28.75 33.68
CA MET A 154 51.06 -29.97 33.36
C MET A 154 52.56 -29.78 33.62
N LEU A 155 53.14 -28.64 33.25
CA LEU A 155 54.55 -28.33 33.51
C LEU A 155 54.83 -28.30 35.02
N TYR A 156 53.98 -27.61 35.79
CA TYR A 156 54.08 -27.57 37.25
C TYR A 156 53.93 -28.96 37.90
N GLY A 157 53.06 -29.81 37.34
CA GLY A 157 52.89 -31.19 37.81
C GLY A 157 54.11 -32.07 37.54
N ALA A 158 54.72 -31.94 36.35
CA ALA A 158 55.92 -32.67 35.97
C ALA A 158 57.14 -32.30 36.82
N GLU A 159 57.36 -31.01 37.08
CA GLU A 159 58.45 -30.54 37.96
C GLU A 159 58.31 -31.06 39.40
N MET A 160 57.09 -31.18 39.93
CA MET A 160 56.88 -31.75 41.27
C MET A 160 57.16 -33.26 41.33
N THR A 161 56.85 -34.02 40.29
CA THR A 161 57.17 -35.45 40.24
C THR A 161 58.67 -35.72 40.13
N GLU A 162 59.40 -34.85 39.43
CA GLU A 162 60.85 -34.96 39.28
C GLU A 162 61.60 -34.68 40.59
N ARG A 163 61.15 -33.67 41.38
CA ARG A 163 61.69 -33.41 42.73
C ARG A 163 61.44 -34.57 43.70
N ARG A 164 60.25 -35.20 43.66
CA ARG A 164 59.93 -36.37 44.49
C ARG A 164 60.74 -37.62 44.10
N GLY A 165 61.05 -37.79 42.82
CA GLY A 165 61.93 -38.86 42.33
C GLY A 165 63.40 -38.64 42.72
N GLY A 166 63.87 -37.40 42.74
CA GLY A 166 65.21 -37.03 43.20
C GLY A 166 65.46 -37.29 44.69
N GLU A 167 64.47 -37.01 45.55
CA GLU A 167 64.58 -37.32 46.98
C GLU A 167 64.55 -38.84 47.26
N ALA A 168 63.75 -39.61 46.53
CA ALA A 168 63.72 -41.08 46.64
C ALA A 168 65.04 -41.73 46.14
N GLY A 169 65.65 -41.18 45.09
CA GLY A 169 66.95 -41.64 44.58
C GLY A 169 68.13 -41.30 45.51
N ALA A 170 68.09 -40.15 46.17
CA ALA A 170 69.12 -39.77 47.15
C ALA A 170 69.07 -40.65 48.42
N ALA A 171 67.87 -41.06 48.87
CA ALA A 171 67.72 -41.93 50.04
C ALA A 171 68.29 -43.35 49.82
N ASN A 172 68.14 -43.92 48.61
CA ASN A 172 68.70 -45.25 48.29
C ASN A 172 70.23 -45.27 48.18
N ASN A 173 70.85 -44.15 47.79
CA ASN A 173 72.30 -44.04 47.65
C ASN A 173 73.03 -43.80 48.99
N ALA A 174 72.30 -43.46 50.06
CA ALA A 174 72.83 -43.35 51.41
C ALA A 174 72.89 -44.70 52.16
N TYR A 175 72.15 -45.71 51.70
CA TYR A 175 72.11 -47.04 52.32
C TYR A 175 73.19 -48.02 51.78
N GLN A 176 73.86 -47.70 50.68
CA GLN A 176 74.92 -48.54 50.09
C GLN A 176 76.34 -48.11 50.49
N ARG A 177 76.49 -47.32 51.56
CA ARG A 177 77.80 -46.80 52.02
C ARG A 177 78.18 -47.15 53.47
N ASP A 178 77.49 -48.14 54.05
CA ASP A 178 77.86 -48.86 55.28
C ASP A 178 77.95 -50.36 54.97
#